data_AF-A0A524D7C5-F1
#
_entry.id   AF-A0A524D7C5-F1
#
_cell.length_a   1.000
_cell.length_b   1.000
_cell.length_c   1.000
_cell.angle_alpha   90.00
_cell.angle_beta   90.00
_cell.angle_gamma   90.00
#
_symmetry.space_group_name_H-M   'P 1'
#
loop_
_entity.id
_entity.type
_entity.pdbx_description
1 polymer ?
#
loop_
_entity_poly.entity_id
_entity_poly.type
_entity_poly.pdbx_seq_one_letter_code
_entity_poly.pdbx_strand_id
1 'polypeptide(L)'
;MIQNYKERLKSNKAENLINDEEDFTPKKCCQDPRYEKIDGDTVCINCGMVVGRNLVGNERRAYTSEEIQKKRRTEPRWRQFGPRTMLPDTKRDSKGKLIGARCKTLFSRLSKIQNSLVSSIERNFWEAKPKLKMISSKMNIPEYIKETAWKIYCIVAKMKLTMGRSIDGFVCASLYCAIRIHNFPRLLEEVCETSMTPRRTVHKSLGMIVREVLPQLGLKYRPIKAEELVFRFSADLSIPIEIQKKALRMLIDASKNGLFRAGKDPKGIAASVIYMAARSTPHRLTQAEISEIAKITEVTLRSRVKQIKSKL
;
A
#
# COMPACT_ATOMS: atom_id res chain seq x y z
N MET A 1 38.79 34.06 12.35
CA MET A 1 37.37 33.88 12.74
C MET A 1 36.76 32.50 12.36
N ILE A 2 37.51 31.54 11.81
CA ILE A 2 36.96 30.22 11.42
C ILE A 2 37.35 29.09 12.41
N GLN A 3 38.44 29.25 13.18
CA GLN A 3 38.87 28.30 14.22
C GLN A 3 37.81 28.09 15.34
N ASN A 4 37.10 29.15 15.75
CA ASN A 4 36.17 29.12 16.90
C ASN A 4 34.90 28.26 16.68
N TYR A 5 34.51 27.93 15.45
CA TYR A 5 33.27 27.17 15.21
C TYR A 5 33.46 25.66 15.44
N LYS A 6 34.63 25.12 15.07
CA LYS A 6 34.97 23.71 15.31
C LYS A 6 35.20 23.43 16.80
N GLU A 7 35.77 24.38 17.53
CA GLU A 7 35.95 24.29 18.99
C GLU A 7 34.62 24.41 19.74
N ARG A 8 33.67 25.25 19.26
CA ARG A 8 32.28 25.28 19.76
C ARG A 8 31.51 23.97 19.56
N LEU A 9 31.72 23.30 18.42
CA LEU A 9 31.10 22.00 18.17
C LEU A 9 31.72 20.87 19.00
N LYS A 10 33.01 20.97 19.35
CA LYS A 10 33.68 20.02 20.25
C LYS A 10 33.31 20.24 21.72
N SER A 11 33.21 21.49 22.17
CA SER A 11 32.73 21.83 23.52
C SER A 11 31.27 21.43 23.70
N ASN A 12 30.37 21.73 22.75
CA ASN A 12 28.99 21.23 22.82
C ASN A 12 28.88 19.70 22.73
N LYS A 13 29.86 19.01 22.13
CA LYS A 13 29.88 17.53 22.10
C LYS A 13 30.48 16.94 23.37
N ALA A 14 31.33 17.67 24.08
CA ALA A 14 31.88 17.29 25.38
C ALA A 14 30.92 17.64 26.54
N GLU A 15 30.19 18.76 26.45
CA GLU A 15 29.16 19.18 27.42
C GLU A 15 27.86 18.38 27.28
N ASN A 16 27.59 17.76 26.12
CA ASN A 16 26.50 16.77 25.96
C ASN A 16 26.97 15.32 26.18
N LEU A 17 28.20 15.13 26.66
CA LEU A 17 28.69 13.86 27.21
C LEU A 17 28.85 13.98 28.74
N ILE A 18 28.06 14.85 29.37
CA ILE A 18 27.83 14.78 30.81
C ILE A 18 27.04 13.51 31.05
N ASN A 19 27.76 12.47 31.48
CA ASN A 19 27.33 11.38 32.35
C ASN A 19 25.81 11.29 32.60
N ASP A 20 25.05 10.71 31.67
CA ASP A 20 23.73 10.13 31.96
C ASP A 20 23.87 8.70 32.55
N GLU A 21 25.03 8.39 33.12
CA GLU A 21 25.27 7.22 33.97
C GLU A 21 25.44 7.67 35.43
N GLU A 22 24.57 8.54 35.92
CA GLU A 22 24.35 8.65 37.36
C GLU A 22 23.72 7.34 37.85
N ASP A 23 24.55 6.50 38.48
CA ASP A 23 24.24 5.41 39.42
C ASP A 23 22.74 5.11 39.65
N PHE A 24 22.06 4.53 38.65
CA PHE A 24 20.78 3.86 38.87
C PHE A 24 21.05 2.47 39.46
N THR A 25 21.52 2.43 40.71
CA THR A 25 21.29 1.22 41.52
C THR A 25 19.77 1.10 41.65
N PRO A 26 19.13 0.05 41.12
CA PRO A 26 17.69 -0.07 41.25
C PRO A 26 17.39 -0.27 42.73
N LYS A 27 16.92 0.78 43.40
CA LYS A 27 16.34 0.65 44.75
C LYS A 27 15.28 -0.44 44.64
N LYS A 28 15.51 -1.58 45.29
CA LYS A 28 14.53 -2.69 45.32
C LYS A 28 13.28 -2.17 46.03
N CYS A 29 12.11 -2.18 45.38
CA CYS A 29 10.85 -1.67 45.95
C CYS A 29 10.40 -2.50 47.17
N CYS A 30 10.14 -3.79 46.97
CA CYS A 30 9.73 -4.74 48.00
C CYS A 30 9.82 -6.17 47.42
N GLN A 31 9.56 -7.20 48.23
CA GLN A 31 9.60 -8.61 47.80
C GLN A 31 8.51 -8.93 46.75
N ASP A 32 7.31 -8.35 46.88
CA ASP A 32 6.20 -8.47 45.91
C ASP A 32 5.66 -7.10 45.47
N PRO A 33 6.27 -6.44 44.46
CA PRO A 33 5.83 -5.13 44.01
C PRO A 33 4.60 -5.22 43.10
N ARG A 34 3.58 -4.40 43.37
CA ARG A 34 2.40 -4.25 42.53
C ARG A 34 2.33 -2.83 41.96
N TYR A 35 2.60 -2.68 40.67
CA TYR A 35 2.69 -1.36 40.03
C TYR A 35 1.36 -0.90 39.44
N GLU A 36 1.02 0.36 39.67
CA GLU A 36 -0.12 1.06 39.08
C GLU A 36 0.29 2.43 38.54
N LYS A 37 -0.46 2.94 37.55
CA LYS A 37 -0.20 4.23 36.92
C LYS A 37 -1.12 5.27 37.52
N ILE A 38 -0.57 6.17 38.31
CA ILE A 38 -1.30 7.25 39.00
C ILE A 38 -0.65 8.57 38.59
N ASP A 39 -1.44 9.52 38.08
CA ASP A 39 -1.02 10.88 37.74
C ASP A 39 0.22 11.00 36.84
N GLY A 40 0.42 10.01 35.96
CA GLY A 40 1.56 9.99 35.04
C GLY A 40 2.83 9.40 35.66
N ASP A 41 2.78 8.87 36.88
CA ASP A 41 3.87 8.15 37.53
C ASP A 41 3.55 6.66 37.65
N THR A 42 4.58 5.82 37.62
CA THR A 42 4.45 4.38 37.86
C THR A 42 4.85 4.11 39.30
N VAL A 43 3.85 3.81 40.13
CA VAL A 43 3.98 3.71 41.57
C VAL A 43 3.69 2.28 42.01
N CYS A 44 4.45 1.75 42.96
CA CYS A 44 4.06 0.51 43.62
C CYS A 44 2.98 0.79 44.68
N ILE A 45 1.83 0.13 44.59
CA ILE A 45 0.73 0.23 45.58
C ILE A 45 1.20 -0.26 46.95
N ASN A 46 2.05 -1.29 46.99
CA ASN A 46 2.46 -1.93 48.24
C ASN A 46 3.51 -1.11 49.01
N CYS A 47 4.48 -0.53 48.30
CA CYS A 47 5.64 0.14 48.92
C CYS A 47 5.61 1.68 48.76
N GLY A 48 4.68 2.22 47.94
CA GLY A 48 4.59 3.65 47.61
C GLY A 48 5.74 4.18 46.75
N MET A 49 6.73 3.35 46.41
CA MET A 49 7.91 3.79 45.67
C MET A 49 7.54 4.11 44.22
N VAL A 50 7.92 5.31 43.80
CA VAL A 50 7.84 5.75 42.41
C VAL A 50 9.03 5.16 41.67
N VAL A 51 8.77 4.21 40.78
CA VAL A 51 9.81 3.56 39.97
C VAL A 51 10.25 4.45 38.82
N GLY A 52 9.32 5.27 38.32
CA GLY A 52 9.63 6.23 37.27
C GLY A 52 8.41 7.00 36.83
N ARG A 53 8.66 8.17 36.23
CA ARG A 53 7.62 8.98 35.60
C ARG A 53 7.30 8.42 34.22
N ASN A 54 6.02 8.18 33.94
CA ASN A 54 5.50 7.95 32.60
C ASN A 54 5.45 9.29 31.85
N LEU A 55 6.61 9.76 31.40
CA LEU A 55 6.71 10.90 30.50
C LEU A 55 6.02 10.52 29.19
N VAL A 56 4.84 11.10 28.94
CA VAL A 56 4.17 11.01 27.64
C VAL A 56 5.00 11.86 26.68
N GLY A 57 5.98 11.25 26.00
CA GLY A 57 6.97 11.96 25.18
C GLY A 57 6.41 12.82 24.03
N ASN A 58 5.10 12.71 23.73
CA ASN A 58 4.31 13.68 22.97
C ASN A 58 2.81 13.36 23.18
N GLU A 59 1.99 14.34 23.57
CA GLU A 59 0.54 14.20 23.57
C GLU A 59 0.04 14.05 22.12
N ARG A 60 -0.04 12.79 21.67
CA ARG A 60 -0.49 12.38 20.34
C ARG A 60 -1.99 12.60 20.09
N ARG A 61 -2.71 13.17 21.05
CA ARG A 61 -4.13 13.47 20.90
C ARG A 61 -4.30 14.62 19.92
N ALA A 62 -5.03 14.34 18.85
CA ALA A 62 -5.60 15.31 17.95
C ALA A 62 -7.03 14.84 17.73
N TYR A 63 -7.98 15.68 18.08
CA TYR A 63 -9.40 15.31 18.06
C TYR A 63 -10.05 15.72 16.74
N THR A 64 -9.50 16.76 16.10
CA THR A 64 -9.97 17.27 14.82
C THR A 64 -9.04 16.91 13.67
N SER A 65 -9.60 16.77 12.47
CA SER A 65 -8.86 16.51 11.24
C SER A 65 -7.85 17.62 10.93
N GLU A 66 -8.15 18.87 11.31
CA GLU A 66 -7.26 20.02 11.15
C GLU A 66 -6.07 20.00 12.11
N GLU A 67 -6.27 19.63 13.38
CA GLU A 67 -5.18 19.41 14.33
C GLU A 67 -4.25 18.31 13.84
N ILE A 68 -4.81 17.21 13.33
CA ILE A 68 -4.03 16.11 12.72
C ILE A 68 -3.18 16.65 11.56
N GLN A 69 -3.74 17.48 10.69
CA GLN A 69 -3.01 18.03 9.54
C GLN A 69 -1.92 19.04 9.94
N LYS A 70 -2.18 19.91 10.93
CA LYS A 70 -1.19 20.87 11.45
C LYS A 70 -0.04 20.15 12.14
N LYS A 71 -0.33 19.17 13.01
CA LYS A 71 0.70 18.36 13.69
C LYS A 71 1.52 17.53 12.71
N ARG A 72 0.90 16.92 11.68
CA ARG A 72 1.60 16.20 10.60
C ARG A 72 2.68 17.01 9.86
N ARG A 73 2.67 18.35 9.93
CA ARG A 73 3.73 19.19 9.34
C ARG A 73 5.02 19.20 10.17
N THR A 74 4.89 19.19 11.50
CA THR A 74 6.01 19.31 12.44
C THR A 74 6.46 17.94 12.96
N GLU A 75 5.64 16.91 12.82
CA GLU A 75 5.96 15.54 13.23
C GLU A 75 7.18 14.97 12.49
N PRO A 76 8.16 14.39 13.22
CA PRO A 76 9.22 13.61 12.58
C PRO A 76 8.59 12.41 11.87
N ARG A 77 8.64 12.40 10.54
CA ARG A 77 8.24 11.25 9.74
C ARG A 77 9.34 10.19 9.79
N TRP A 78 9.23 9.28 10.75
CA TRP A 78 10.01 8.04 10.77
C TRP A 78 9.65 7.19 9.55
N ARG A 79 10.43 7.31 8.47
CA ARG A 79 10.30 6.49 7.27
C ARG A 79 11.69 6.00 6.89
N GLN A 80 11.81 4.74 6.47
CA GLN A 80 13.07 4.19 5.93
C GLN A 80 13.49 4.89 4.61
N PHE A 81 12.56 5.55 3.93
CA PHE A 81 12.80 6.42 2.78
C PHE A 81 11.62 7.41 2.66
N GLY A 82 11.90 8.65 2.27
CA GLY A 82 10.93 9.74 2.24
C GLY A 82 11.66 11.07 2.12
N PRO A 83 10.99 12.15 1.70
CA PRO A 83 11.68 13.35 1.26
C PRO A 83 12.56 13.87 2.40
N ARG A 84 13.87 13.84 2.17
CA ARG A 84 14.77 14.86 2.70
C ARG A 84 14.09 16.21 2.49
N THR A 85 14.27 17.16 3.40
CA THR A 85 13.79 18.53 3.16
C THR A 85 14.32 19.01 1.81
N MET A 86 13.48 19.01 0.78
CA MET A 86 13.86 19.39 -0.57
C MET A 86 13.78 20.90 -0.66
N LEU A 87 14.85 21.53 -1.11
CA LEU A 87 14.85 22.96 -1.46
C LEU A 87 13.86 23.16 -2.62
N PRO A 88 12.72 23.84 -2.40
CA PRO A 88 11.76 24.08 -3.46
C PRO A 88 12.31 25.14 -4.43
N ASP A 89 11.91 25.08 -5.70
CA ASP A 89 12.26 26.09 -6.71
C ASP A 89 11.36 27.35 -6.61
N THR A 90 11.00 27.74 -5.38
CA THR A 90 10.09 28.85 -5.13
C THR A 90 10.82 30.17 -5.22
N LYS A 91 10.22 31.13 -5.95
CA LYS A 91 10.75 32.49 -6.12
C LYS A 91 10.40 33.43 -4.97
N ARG A 92 9.68 32.95 -3.96
CA ARG A 92 9.14 33.72 -2.82
C ARG A 92 9.62 33.12 -1.50
N ASP A 93 9.87 33.99 -0.53
CA ASP A 93 10.17 33.64 0.86
C ASP A 93 8.89 33.21 1.60
N SER A 94 9.04 32.64 2.80
CA SER A 94 7.98 32.29 3.76
C SER A 94 6.97 33.41 4.01
N LYS A 95 7.43 34.67 4.02
CA LYS A 95 6.61 35.89 4.16
C LYS A 95 5.98 36.36 2.84
N GLY A 96 6.11 35.60 1.74
CA GLY A 96 5.57 35.93 0.42
C GLY A 96 6.40 36.92 -0.41
N LYS A 97 7.48 37.48 0.13
CA LYS A 97 8.35 38.44 -0.56
C LYS A 97 9.15 37.76 -1.68
N LEU A 98 9.32 38.43 -2.82
CA LEU A 98 10.17 37.94 -3.91
C LEU A 98 11.63 37.87 -3.47
N ILE A 99 12.28 36.74 -3.77
CA ILE A 99 13.70 36.53 -3.49
C ILE A 99 14.53 37.35 -4.48
N GLY A 100 15.56 38.06 -3.98
CA GLY A 100 16.50 38.82 -4.81
C GLY A 100 17.28 37.93 -5.79
N ALA A 101 17.77 38.50 -6.89
CA ALA A 101 18.44 37.74 -7.96
C ALA A 101 19.65 36.92 -7.45
N ARG A 102 20.48 37.48 -6.56
CA ARG A 102 21.63 36.79 -5.96
C ARG A 102 21.22 35.57 -5.13
N CYS A 103 20.16 35.69 -4.34
CA CYS A 103 19.67 34.58 -3.53
C CYS A 103 19.03 33.50 -4.40
N LYS A 104 18.32 33.87 -5.47
CA LYS A 104 17.76 32.91 -6.44
C LYS A 104 18.84 32.04 -7.08
N THR A 105 19.95 32.63 -7.50
CA THR A 105 21.06 31.85 -8.09
C THR A 105 21.72 30.94 -7.07
N LEU A 106 21.90 31.40 -5.83
CA LEU A 106 22.40 30.58 -4.73
C LEU A 106 21.47 29.39 -4.44
N PHE A 107 20.16 29.61 -4.30
CA PHE A 107 19.20 28.52 -4.07
C PHE A 107 19.11 27.55 -5.24
N SER A 108 19.20 28.03 -6.49
CA SER A 108 19.28 27.16 -7.66
C SER A 108 20.53 26.27 -7.63
N ARG A 109 21.70 26.83 -7.27
CA ARG A 109 22.94 26.04 -7.10
C ARG A 109 22.81 25.01 -5.98
N LEU A 110 22.27 25.41 -4.82
CA LEU A 110 22.06 24.51 -3.69
C LEU A 110 21.06 23.39 -4.03
N SER A 111 19.99 23.69 -4.76
CA SER A 111 19.03 22.70 -5.23
C SER A 111 19.67 21.69 -6.19
N LYS A 112 20.54 22.16 -7.11
CA LYS A 112 21.34 21.28 -7.98
C LYS A 112 22.25 20.35 -7.18
N ILE A 113 22.99 20.88 -6.19
CA ILE A 113 23.87 20.09 -5.31
C ILE A 113 23.05 19.09 -4.51
N GLN A 114 21.90 19.49 -3.98
CA GLN A 114 21.01 18.59 -3.26
C GLN A 114 20.53 17.44 -4.15
N ASN A 115 20.10 17.72 -5.37
CA ASN A 115 19.63 16.71 -6.32
C ASN A 115 20.75 15.76 -6.76
N SER A 116 22.01 16.21 -6.81
CA SER A 116 23.15 15.32 -7.11
C SER A 116 23.46 14.33 -5.99
N LEU A 117 23.07 14.63 -4.74
CA LEU A 117 23.27 13.73 -3.59
C LEU A 117 22.21 12.62 -3.51
N VAL A 118 21.20 12.62 -4.40
CA VAL A 118 20.08 11.68 -4.35
C VAL A 118 20.50 10.32 -4.88
N SER A 119 20.30 9.29 -4.05
CA SER A 119 20.64 7.92 -4.41
C SER A 119 19.78 7.43 -5.58
N SER A 120 20.29 6.47 -6.35
CA SER A 120 19.56 5.86 -7.48
C SER A 120 18.24 5.21 -7.02
N ILE A 121 18.24 4.59 -5.84
CA ILE A 121 17.04 3.97 -5.26
C ILE A 121 15.99 5.01 -4.86
N GLU A 122 16.42 6.18 -4.37
CA GLU A 122 15.53 7.27 -4.00
C GLU A 122 14.86 7.89 -5.23
N ARG A 123 15.64 8.12 -6.30
CA ARG A 123 15.10 8.55 -7.60
C ARG A 123 14.04 7.57 -8.12
N ASN A 124 14.30 6.28 -8.00
CA ASN A 124 13.33 5.25 -8.37
C ASN A 124 12.03 5.36 -7.54
N PHE A 125 12.13 5.55 -6.22
CA PHE A 125 10.94 5.75 -5.38
C PHE A 125 10.16 7.02 -5.72
N TRP A 126 10.84 8.10 -6.09
CA TRP A 126 10.20 9.35 -6.52
C TRP A 126 9.39 9.18 -7.80
N GLU A 127 9.87 8.35 -8.73
CA GLU A 127 9.14 8.02 -9.94
C GLU A 127 7.97 7.06 -9.67
N ALA A 128 8.20 6.02 -8.87
CA ALA A 128 7.23 4.94 -8.67
C ALA A 128 6.04 5.35 -7.80
N LYS A 129 6.25 6.15 -6.74
CA LYS A 129 5.21 6.47 -5.76
C LYS A 129 4.04 7.26 -6.35
N PRO A 130 4.25 8.32 -7.15
CA PRO A 130 3.16 9.03 -7.81
C PRO A 130 2.38 8.12 -8.77
N LYS A 131 3.07 7.25 -9.51
CA LYS A 131 2.44 6.29 -10.44
C LYS A 131 1.55 5.29 -9.69
N LEU A 132 2.05 4.71 -8.59
CA LEU A 132 1.24 3.84 -7.72
C LEU A 132 0.01 4.58 -7.18
N LYS A 133 0.17 5.83 -6.72
CA LYS A 133 -0.94 6.64 -6.22
C LYS A 133 -1.96 6.93 -7.32
N MET A 134 -1.51 7.26 -8.53
CA MET A 134 -2.38 7.51 -9.68
C MET A 134 -3.22 6.27 -10.03
N ILE A 135 -2.56 5.12 -10.23
CA ILE A 135 -3.22 3.87 -10.62
C ILE A 135 -4.22 3.41 -9.54
N SER A 136 -3.81 3.46 -8.28
CA SER A 136 -4.67 3.07 -7.16
C SER A 136 -5.87 3.99 -6.96
N SER A 137 -5.71 5.30 -7.22
CA SER A 137 -6.82 6.26 -7.14
C SER A 137 -7.81 6.05 -8.29
N LYS A 138 -7.34 5.80 -9.52
CA LYS A 138 -8.22 5.49 -10.66
C LYS A 138 -9.08 4.24 -10.43
N MET A 139 -8.55 3.23 -9.74
CA MET A 139 -9.27 1.98 -9.44
C MET A 139 -10.05 1.99 -8.12
N ASN A 140 -10.08 3.11 -7.39
CA ASN A 140 -10.67 3.24 -6.05
C ASN A 140 -10.19 2.16 -5.07
N ILE A 141 -8.89 1.90 -5.06
CA ILE A 141 -8.28 0.92 -4.16
C ILE A 141 -8.14 1.51 -2.74
N PRO A 142 -8.50 0.78 -1.67
CA PRO A 142 -8.31 1.23 -0.29
C PRO A 142 -6.85 1.48 0.09
N GLU A 143 -6.62 2.37 1.06
CA GLU A 143 -5.26 2.79 1.47
C GLU A 143 -4.41 1.63 2.01
N TYR A 144 -5.01 0.70 2.77
CA TYR A 144 -4.28 -0.46 3.31
C TYR A 144 -3.66 -1.35 2.22
N ILE A 145 -4.32 -1.48 1.06
CA ILE A 145 -3.79 -2.23 -0.10
C ILE A 145 -2.66 -1.43 -0.78
N LYS A 146 -2.76 -0.10 -0.82
CA LYS A 146 -1.69 0.75 -1.36
C LYS A 146 -0.44 0.67 -0.50
N GLU A 147 -0.59 0.62 0.82
CA GLU A 147 0.53 0.49 1.74
C GLU A 147 1.25 -0.85 1.58
N THR A 148 0.51 -1.95 1.43
CA THR A 148 1.11 -3.27 1.19
C THR A 148 1.75 -3.33 -0.19
N ALA A 149 1.13 -2.77 -1.23
CA ALA A 149 1.74 -2.63 -2.55
C ALA A 149 3.06 -1.85 -2.51
N TRP A 150 3.08 -0.77 -1.73
CA TRP A 150 4.28 0.05 -1.55
C TRP A 150 5.38 -0.70 -0.79
N LYS A 151 5.05 -1.42 0.28
CA LYS A 151 6.00 -2.29 0.99
C LYS A 151 6.64 -3.33 0.07
N ILE A 152 5.83 -3.99 -0.76
CA ILE A 152 6.31 -4.96 -1.76
C ILE A 152 7.28 -4.27 -2.72
N TYR A 153 6.88 -3.12 -3.29
CA TYR A 153 7.72 -2.37 -4.23
C TYR A 153 9.06 -1.93 -3.62
N CYS A 154 9.07 -1.51 -2.36
CA CYS A 154 10.30 -1.12 -1.68
C CYS A 154 11.31 -2.26 -1.57
N ILE A 155 10.84 -3.49 -1.38
CA ILE A 155 11.71 -4.66 -1.33
C ILE A 155 12.22 -5.01 -2.73
N VAL A 156 11.36 -4.94 -3.75
CA VAL A 156 11.75 -5.12 -5.16
C VAL A 156 12.91 -4.18 -5.52
N ALA A 157 12.81 -2.90 -5.14
CA ALA A 157 13.85 -1.91 -5.41
C ALA A 157 15.13 -2.17 -4.60
N LYS A 158 15.02 -2.56 -3.32
CA LYS A 158 16.16 -2.94 -2.49
C LYS A 158 16.93 -4.15 -3.05
N MET A 159 16.21 -5.10 -3.64
CA MET A 159 16.78 -6.27 -4.32
C MET A 159 17.29 -5.96 -5.74
N LYS A 160 17.23 -4.71 -6.19
CA LYS A 160 17.67 -4.24 -7.52
C LYS A 160 16.97 -4.94 -8.70
N LEU A 161 15.77 -5.49 -8.49
CA LEU A 161 15.01 -6.20 -9.55
C LEU A 161 14.50 -5.27 -10.64
N THR A 162 14.39 -3.97 -10.34
CA THR A 162 13.94 -2.91 -11.27
C THR A 162 15.02 -2.48 -12.26
N MET A 163 16.29 -2.84 -12.07
CA MET A 163 17.38 -2.37 -12.92
C MET A 163 17.27 -2.97 -14.32
N GLY A 164 17.27 -2.11 -15.35
CA GLY A 164 17.15 -2.52 -16.77
C GLY A 164 15.74 -2.96 -17.18
N ARG A 165 14.70 -2.69 -16.38
CA ARG A 165 13.32 -3.12 -16.62
C ARG A 165 12.35 -1.96 -16.38
N SER A 166 11.12 -2.08 -16.86
CA SER A 166 10.12 -1.03 -16.69
C SER A 166 9.68 -0.90 -15.23
N ILE A 167 9.83 0.32 -14.69
CA ILE A 167 9.33 0.68 -13.35
C ILE A 167 7.81 0.49 -13.29
N ASP A 168 7.11 0.86 -14.37
CA ASP A 168 5.65 0.77 -14.47
C ASP A 168 5.15 -0.67 -14.38
N GLY A 169 5.91 -1.62 -14.96
CA GLY A 169 5.62 -3.05 -14.84
C GLY A 169 5.66 -3.50 -13.39
N PHE A 170 6.71 -3.13 -12.65
CA PHE A 170 6.84 -3.47 -11.23
C PHE A 170 5.81 -2.77 -10.35
N VAL A 171 5.49 -1.50 -10.60
CA VAL A 171 4.43 -0.78 -9.86
C VAL A 171 3.09 -1.49 -10.02
N CYS A 172 2.72 -1.84 -11.25
CA CYS A 172 1.48 -2.57 -11.54
C CYS A 172 1.48 -3.97 -10.92
N ALA A 173 2.60 -4.69 -11.03
CA ALA A 173 2.73 -6.02 -10.48
C ALA A 173 2.70 -6.03 -8.95
N SER A 174 3.35 -5.06 -8.28
CA SER A 174 3.29 -4.91 -6.82
C SER A 174 1.88 -4.57 -6.35
N LEU A 175 1.17 -3.69 -7.06
CA LEU A 175 -0.23 -3.38 -6.77
C LEU A 175 -1.13 -4.60 -6.93
N TYR A 176 -0.98 -5.33 -8.03
CA TYR A 176 -1.76 -6.54 -8.26
C TYR A 176 -1.42 -7.66 -7.26
N CYS A 177 -0.17 -7.80 -6.83
CA CYS A 177 0.18 -8.73 -5.76
C CYS A 177 -0.52 -8.36 -4.44
N ALA A 178 -0.54 -7.08 -4.07
CA ALA A 178 -1.24 -6.60 -2.88
C ALA A 178 -2.75 -6.87 -2.93
N ILE A 179 -3.39 -6.58 -4.06
CA ILE A 179 -4.79 -6.91 -4.33
C ILE A 179 -5.07 -8.39 -4.06
N ARG A 180 -4.16 -9.26 -4.51
CA ARG A 180 -4.29 -10.73 -4.39
C ARG A 180 -4.04 -11.26 -2.98
N ILE A 181 -3.18 -10.58 -2.21
CA ILE A 181 -2.97 -10.89 -0.78
C ILE A 181 -4.23 -10.54 0.03
N HIS A 182 -4.87 -9.42 -0.30
CA HIS A 182 -6.07 -8.93 0.39
C HIS A 182 -7.39 -9.51 -0.14
N ASN A 183 -7.35 -10.45 -1.10
CA ASN A 183 -8.54 -11.02 -1.77
C ASN A 183 -9.50 -9.93 -2.32
N PHE A 184 -8.94 -8.86 -2.89
CA PHE A 184 -9.74 -7.85 -3.57
C PHE A 184 -9.95 -8.28 -5.02
N PRO A 185 -11.19 -8.36 -5.56
CA PRO A 185 -11.47 -9.14 -6.77
C PRO A 185 -10.98 -8.53 -8.11
N ARG A 186 -9.89 -7.74 -8.19
CA ARG A 186 -9.45 -7.02 -9.43
C ARG A 186 -8.74 -7.93 -10.42
N LEU A 187 -8.98 -7.64 -11.70
CA LEU A 187 -8.37 -8.36 -12.81
C LEU A 187 -7.01 -7.75 -13.15
N LEU A 188 -6.09 -8.58 -13.65
CA LEU A 188 -4.79 -8.08 -14.11
C LEU A 188 -4.93 -7.11 -15.29
N GLU A 189 -5.88 -7.38 -16.18
CA GLU A 189 -6.16 -6.54 -17.36
C GLU A 189 -6.63 -5.14 -16.99
N GLU A 190 -7.44 -5.00 -15.95
CA GLU A 190 -7.85 -3.68 -15.41
C GLU A 190 -6.63 -2.86 -14.94
N VAL A 191 -5.68 -3.51 -14.28
CA VAL A 191 -4.42 -2.84 -13.85
C VAL A 191 -3.55 -2.46 -15.05
N CYS A 192 -3.53 -3.29 -16.10
CA CYS A 192 -2.76 -3.03 -17.31
C CYS A 192 -3.35 -1.88 -18.13
N GLU A 193 -4.67 -1.82 -18.27
CA GLU A 193 -5.36 -0.74 -19.00
C GLU A 193 -5.23 0.60 -18.29
N THR A 194 -5.41 0.64 -16.97
CA THR A 194 -5.29 1.88 -16.19
C THR A 194 -3.89 2.48 -16.19
N SER A 195 -2.87 1.62 -16.33
CA SER A 195 -1.46 2.00 -16.39
C SER A 195 -0.90 2.11 -17.81
N MET A 196 -1.68 1.78 -18.84
CA MET A 196 -1.25 1.71 -20.25
C MET A 196 0.02 0.85 -20.45
N THR A 197 0.20 -0.17 -19.60
CA THR A 197 1.39 -1.01 -19.60
C THR A 197 1.07 -2.37 -20.24
N PRO A 198 1.92 -2.89 -21.14
CA PRO A 198 1.63 -4.13 -21.84
C PRO A 198 1.57 -5.32 -20.87
N ARG A 199 0.51 -6.14 -20.98
CA ARG A 199 0.24 -7.31 -20.11
C ARG A 199 1.44 -8.24 -19.94
N ARG A 200 2.22 -8.46 -21.00
CA ARG A 200 3.43 -9.32 -20.95
C ARG A 200 4.48 -8.80 -19.97
N THR A 201 4.65 -7.50 -19.85
CA THR A 201 5.64 -6.89 -18.93
C THR A 201 5.19 -6.99 -17.47
N VAL A 202 3.90 -6.73 -17.21
CA VAL A 202 3.30 -6.88 -15.87
C VAL A 202 3.33 -8.35 -15.43
N HIS A 203 3.07 -9.29 -16.33
CA HIS A 203 3.11 -10.71 -15.99
C HIS A 203 4.54 -11.20 -15.67
N LYS A 204 5.55 -10.77 -16.43
CA LYS A 204 6.96 -11.08 -16.16
C LYS A 204 7.41 -10.54 -14.80
N SER A 205 7.10 -9.27 -14.51
CA SER A 205 7.43 -8.63 -13.23
C SER A 205 6.70 -9.29 -12.06
N LEU A 206 5.42 -9.63 -12.22
CA LEU A 206 4.65 -10.38 -11.23
C LEU A 206 5.30 -11.73 -10.90
N GLY A 207 5.73 -12.49 -11.91
CA GLY A 207 6.41 -13.77 -11.69
C GLY A 207 7.65 -13.64 -10.80
N MET A 208 8.43 -12.58 -10.98
CA MET A 208 9.62 -12.32 -10.15
C MET A 208 9.24 -11.91 -8.72
N ILE A 209 8.26 -11.01 -8.55
CA ILE A 209 7.78 -10.61 -7.22
C ILE A 209 7.28 -11.83 -6.44
N VAL A 210 6.48 -12.68 -7.08
CA VAL A 210 5.91 -13.86 -6.43
C VAL A 210 6.98 -14.87 -6.02
N ARG A 211 8.03 -15.04 -6.83
CA ARG A 211 9.12 -16.00 -6.56
C ARG A 211 10.14 -15.48 -5.55
N GLU A 212 10.52 -14.21 -5.64
CA GLU A 212 11.68 -13.67 -4.91
C GLU A 212 11.29 -12.80 -3.71
N VAL A 213 10.20 -12.03 -3.81
CA VAL A 213 9.84 -11.01 -2.80
C VAL A 213 8.82 -11.51 -1.80
N LEU A 214 7.78 -12.23 -2.27
CA LEU A 214 6.73 -12.72 -1.38
C LEU A 214 7.23 -13.69 -0.29
N PRO A 215 8.17 -14.62 -0.57
CA PRO A 215 8.74 -15.48 0.46
C PRO A 215 9.47 -14.70 1.57
N GLN A 216 10.20 -13.63 1.21
CA GLN A 216 10.90 -12.79 2.19
C GLN A 216 9.94 -12.06 3.12
N LEU A 217 8.76 -11.71 2.62
CA LEU A 217 7.71 -11.05 3.40
C LEU A 217 6.82 -12.03 4.18
N GLY A 218 6.94 -13.34 3.97
CA GLY A 218 6.01 -14.32 4.51
C GLY A 218 4.57 -14.18 4.01
N LEU A 219 4.37 -13.52 2.86
CA LEU A 219 3.03 -13.25 2.30
C LEU A 219 2.64 -14.33 1.28
N LYS A 220 1.40 -14.82 1.39
CA LYS A 220 0.88 -15.87 0.50
C LYS A 220 0.11 -15.28 -0.68
N TYR A 221 0.52 -15.64 -1.89
CA TYR A 221 -0.22 -15.32 -3.12
C TYR A 221 -1.38 -16.31 -3.32
N ARG A 222 -2.63 -15.82 -3.37
CA ARG A 222 -3.83 -16.65 -3.50
C ARG A 222 -4.41 -16.58 -4.91
N PRO A 223 -4.90 -17.70 -5.51
CA PRO A 223 -5.64 -17.70 -6.78
C PRO A 223 -6.94 -16.88 -6.69
N ILE A 224 -7.41 -16.31 -7.80
CA ILE A 224 -8.73 -15.63 -7.84
C ILE A 224 -9.82 -16.68 -7.74
N LYS A 225 -10.81 -16.44 -6.86
CA LYS A 225 -12.02 -17.25 -6.76
C LYS A 225 -13.10 -16.71 -7.70
N ALA A 226 -13.80 -17.61 -8.38
CA ALA A 226 -14.93 -17.22 -9.23
C ALA A 226 -16.07 -16.59 -8.41
N GLU A 227 -16.26 -17.03 -7.15
CA GLU A 227 -17.30 -16.52 -6.24
C GLU A 227 -17.19 -15.01 -6.01
N GLU A 228 -15.97 -14.48 -5.81
CA GLU A 228 -15.73 -13.06 -5.58
C GLU A 228 -15.97 -12.24 -6.86
N LEU A 229 -15.68 -12.81 -8.03
CA LEU A 229 -15.94 -12.19 -9.32
C LEU A 229 -17.42 -12.12 -9.64
N VAL A 230 -18.23 -13.10 -9.22
CA VAL A 230 -19.68 -13.11 -9.45
C VAL A 230 -20.32 -11.86 -8.87
N PHE A 231 -20.03 -11.53 -7.62
CA PHE A 231 -20.58 -10.35 -6.96
C PHE A 231 -20.15 -9.05 -7.63
N ARG A 232 -18.87 -8.93 -7.98
CA ARG A 232 -18.40 -7.73 -8.65
C ARG A 232 -19.04 -7.56 -10.02
N PHE A 233 -18.89 -8.55 -10.92
CA PHE A 233 -19.41 -8.42 -12.28
C PHE A 233 -20.91 -8.16 -12.28
N SER A 234 -21.63 -8.76 -11.33
CA SER A 234 -23.06 -8.46 -11.17
C SER A 234 -23.34 -7.02 -10.72
N ALA A 235 -22.49 -6.46 -9.85
CA ALA A 235 -22.59 -5.05 -9.45
C ALA A 235 -22.26 -4.11 -10.62
N ASP A 236 -21.23 -4.41 -11.41
CA ASP A 236 -20.87 -3.64 -12.61
C ASP A 236 -21.99 -3.69 -13.67
N LEU A 237 -22.69 -4.82 -13.78
CA LEU A 237 -23.88 -5.03 -14.64
C LEU A 237 -25.19 -4.49 -14.04
N SER A 238 -25.17 -3.87 -12.85
CA SER A 238 -26.36 -3.36 -12.15
C SER A 238 -27.47 -4.41 -11.94
N ILE A 239 -27.09 -5.68 -11.73
CA ILE A 239 -28.04 -6.79 -11.52
C ILE A 239 -28.54 -6.78 -10.06
N PRO A 240 -29.85 -6.97 -9.79
CA PRO A 240 -30.37 -7.04 -8.43
C PRO A 240 -29.81 -8.23 -7.64
N ILE A 241 -29.68 -8.03 -6.32
CA ILE A 241 -29.03 -8.96 -5.38
C ILE A 241 -29.63 -10.38 -5.40
N GLU A 242 -30.92 -10.52 -5.71
CA GLU A 242 -31.61 -11.82 -5.79
C GLU A 242 -31.01 -12.71 -6.88
N ILE A 243 -30.75 -12.12 -8.05
CA ILE A 243 -30.14 -12.83 -9.18
C ILE A 243 -28.67 -13.13 -8.88
N GLN A 244 -27.97 -12.25 -8.17
CA GLN A 244 -26.59 -12.50 -7.74
C GLN A 244 -26.50 -13.72 -6.81
N LYS A 245 -27.42 -13.81 -5.83
CA LYS A 245 -27.54 -14.96 -4.93
C LYS A 245 -27.88 -16.24 -5.71
N LYS A 246 -28.78 -16.15 -6.68
CA LYS A 246 -29.13 -17.28 -7.57
C LYS A 246 -27.91 -17.75 -8.36
N ALA A 247 -27.17 -16.83 -8.97
CA ALA A 247 -25.92 -17.12 -9.68
C ALA A 247 -24.92 -17.81 -8.75
N LEU A 248 -24.72 -17.30 -7.55
CA LEU A 248 -23.79 -17.93 -6.60
C LEU A 248 -24.23 -19.35 -6.20
N ARG A 249 -25.52 -19.59 -5.96
CA ARG A 249 -26.04 -20.94 -5.70
C ARG A 249 -25.76 -21.89 -6.86
N MET A 250 -26.07 -21.47 -8.09
CA MET A 250 -25.79 -22.25 -9.29
C MET A 250 -24.31 -22.61 -9.44
N LEU A 251 -23.40 -21.70 -9.07
CA LEU A 251 -21.95 -21.96 -9.08
C LEU A 251 -21.53 -22.98 -8.02
N ILE A 252 -22.16 -22.94 -6.84
CA ILE A 252 -21.92 -23.91 -5.76
C ILE A 252 -22.46 -25.27 -6.16
N ASP A 253 -23.68 -25.34 -6.67
CA ASP A 253 -24.34 -26.60 -7.04
C ASP A 253 -23.60 -27.27 -8.19
N ALA A 254 -23.22 -26.52 -9.23
CA ALA A 254 -22.38 -27.04 -10.31
C ALA A 254 -21.04 -27.57 -9.78
N SER A 255 -20.45 -26.93 -8.76
CA SER A 255 -19.21 -27.41 -8.14
C SER A 255 -19.39 -28.68 -7.32
N LYS A 256 -20.51 -28.82 -6.61
CA LYS A 256 -20.85 -30.05 -5.89
C LYS A 256 -21.07 -31.22 -6.87
N ASN A 257 -21.67 -30.93 -8.01
CA ASN A 257 -21.91 -31.89 -9.10
C ASN A 257 -20.65 -32.20 -9.94
N GLY A 258 -19.45 -31.83 -9.46
CA GLY A 258 -18.18 -32.20 -10.08
C GLY A 258 -17.73 -31.29 -11.23
N LEU A 259 -18.13 -30.02 -11.26
CA LEU A 259 -17.56 -29.06 -12.21
C LEU A 259 -16.04 -28.92 -11.96
N PHE A 260 -15.24 -29.42 -12.90
CA PHE A 260 -13.79 -29.20 -12.89
C PHE A 260 -13.47 -27.71 -12.95
N ARG A 261 -12.97 -27.16 -11.83
CA ARG A 261 -12.50 -25.76 -11.69
C ARG A 261 -11.03 -25.59 -12.04
N ALA A 262 -10.22 -26.65 -11.92
CA ALA A 262 -8.77 -26.60 -12.18
C ALA A 262 -8.46 -26.35 -13.67
N GLY A 263 -7.48 -25.49 -13.94
CA GLY A 263 -7.04 -25.16 -15.31
C GLY A 263 -8.01 -24.30 -16.13
N LYS A 264 -9.18 -23.93 -15.58
CA LYS A 264 -10.14 -23.05 -16.25
C LYS A 264 -10.04 -21.63 -15.71
N ASP A 265 -10.22 -20.65 -16.59
CA ASP A 265 -10.21 -19.24 -16.19
C ASP A 265 -11.43 -18.93 -15.29
N PRO A 266 -11.23 -18.50 -14.03
CA PRO A 266 -12.32 -18.16 -13.12
C PRO A 266 -13.26 -17.07 -13.66
N LYS A 267 -12.76 -16.16 -14.50
CA LYS A 267 -13.57 -15.10 -15.12
C LYS A 267 -14.69 -15.68 -15.99
N GLY A 268 -14.35 -16.63 -16.85
CA GLY A 268 -15.32 -17.28 -17.73
C GLY A 268 -16.36 -18.09 -16.98
N ILE A 269 -15.98 -18.70 -15.84
CA ILE A 269 -16.93 -19.40 -14.96
C ILE A 269 -17.88 -18.39 -14.31
N ALA A 270 -17.38 -17.30 -13.73
CA ALA A 270 -18.22 -16.28 -13.11
C ALA A 270 -19.20 -15.66 -14.13
N ALA A 271 -18.70 -15.27 -15.30
CA ALA A 271 -19.48 -14.67 -16.38
C ALA A 271 -20.60 -15.60 -16.89
N SER A 272 -20.30 -16.89 -17.08
CA SER A 272 -21.28 -17.86 -17.58
C SER A 272 -22.42 -18.12 -16.59
N VAL A 273 -22.12 -18.17 -15.28
CA VAL A 273 -23.15 -18.36 -14.26
C VAL A 273 -24.05 -17.13 -14.13
N ILE A 274 -23.48 -15.92 -14.21
CA ILE A 274 -24.26 -14.68 -14.25
C ILE A 274 -25.21 -14.67 -15.45
N TYR A 275 -24.70 -14.99 -16.64
CA TYR A 275 -25.52 -15.08 -17.85
C TYR A 275 -26.68 -16.06 -17.70
N MET A 276 -26.42 -17.25 -17.14
CA MET A 276 -27.46 -18.25 -16.92
C MET A 276 -28.51 -17.79 -15.91
N ALA A 277 -28.10 -17.14 -14.83
CA ALA A 277 -29.02 -16.64 -13.81
C ALA A 277 -29.89 -15.48 -14.35
N ALA A 278 -29.29 -14.57 -15.10
CA ALA A 278 -29.96 -13.40 -15.69
C ALA A 278 -30.92 -13.78 -16.83
N ARG A 279 -30.65 -14.87 -17.57
CA ARG A 279 -31.49 -15.33 -18.69
C ARG A 279 -32.92 -15.68 -18.29
N SER A 280 -33.14 -16.13 -17.05
CA SER A 280 -34.46 -16.53 -16.53
C SER A 280 -35.20 -15.39 -15.81
N THR A 281 -34.70 -14.17 -15.89
CA THR A 281 -35.25 -12.99 -15.21
C THR A 281 -35.53 -11.86 -16.19
N PRO A 282 -36.37 -10.86 -15.83
CA PRO A 282 -36.62 -9.71 -16.69
C PRO A 282 -35.35 -8.91 -17.02
N HIS A 283 -34.31 -9.00 -16.20
CA HIS A 283 -32.99 -8.42 -16.45
C HIS A 283 -32.14 -9.32 -17.37
N ARG A 284 -32.63 -9.57 -18.59
CA ARG A 284 -31.90 -10.38 -19.56
C ARG A 284 -30.73 -9.57 -20.14
N LEU A 285 -29.53 -10.13 -19.98
CA LEU A 285 -28.29 -9.54 -20.50
C LEU A 285 -27.88 -10.18 -21.82
N THR A 286 -27.22 -9.39 -22.66
CA THR A 286 -26.61 -9.91 -23.89
C THR A 286 -25.28 -10.60 -23.59
N GLN A 287 -24.85 -11.50 -24.48
CA GLN A 287 -23.54 -12.17 -24.33
C GLN A 287 -22.39 -11.16 -24.50
N ALA A 288 -22.57 -10.16 -25.36
CA ALA A 288 -21.62 -9.09 -25.60
C ALA A 288 -21.33 -8.30 -24.32
N GLU A 289 -22.38 -7.78 -23.65
CA GLU A 289 -22.27 -7.02 -22.40
C GLU A 289 -21.48 -7.75 -21.31
N ILE A 290 -21.81 -9.03 -21.10
CA ILE A 290 -21.13 -9.84 -20.07
C ILE A 290 -19.68 -10.13 -20.48
N SER A 291 -19.44 -10.38 -21.76
CA SER A 291 -18.10 -10.69 -22.27
C SER A 291 -17.15 -9.51 -22.18
N GLU A 292 -17.67 -8.29 -22.37
CA GLU A 292 -16.91 -7.04 -22.26
C GLU A 292 -16.43 -6.79 -20.83
N ILE A 293 -17.33 -6.88 -19.84
CA ILE A 293 -17.00 -6.67 -18.42
C ILE A 293 -16.05 -7.75 -17.91
N ALA A 294 -16.28 -9.01 -18.27
CA ALA A 294 -15.41 -10.11 -17.87
C ALA A 294 -14.09 -10.17 -18.65
N LYS A 295 -13.94 -9.37 -19.72
CA LYS A 295 -12.80 -9.35 -20.64
C LYS A 295 -12.47 -10.72 -21.23
N ILE A 296 -13.52 -11.39 -21.71
CA ILE A 296 -13.45 -12.70 -22.36
C ILE A 296 -14.11 -12.64 -23.72
N THR A 297 -13.85 -13.62 -24.59
CA THR A 297 -14.54 -13.70 -25.89
C THR A 297 -15.90 -14.37 -25.75
N GLU A 298 -16.88 -13.99 -26.55
CA GLU A 298 -18.22 -14.62 -26.54
C GLU A 298 -18.17 -16.14 -26.72
N VAL A 299 -17.24 -16.63 -27.54
CA VAL A 299 -17.04 -18.07 -27.78
C VAL A 299 -16.67 -18.79 -26.48
N THR A 300 -15.81 -18.18 -25.66
CA THR A 300 -15.46 -18.76 -24.35
C THR A 300 -16.66 -18.75 -23.41
N LEU A 301 -17.47 -17.69 -23.41
CA LEU A 301 -18.70 -17.63 -22.62
C LEU A 301 -19.65 -18.77 -23.01
N ARG A 302 -19.93 -18.97 -24.31
CA ARG A 302 -20.82 -20.04 -24.81
C ARG A 302 -20.31 -21.44 -24.42
N SER A 303 -19.00 -21.67 -24.56
CA SER A 303 -18.38 -22.94 -24.17
C SER A 303 -18.56 -23.22 -22.67
N ARG A 304 -18.36 -22.22 -21.80
CA ARG A 304 -18.55 -22.37 -20.35
C ARG A 304 -20.00 -22.56 -19.96
N VAL A 305 -20.94 -21.85 -20.59
CA VAL A 305 -22.38 -22.05 -20.36
C VAL A 305 -22.78 -23.50 -20.66
N LYS A 306 -22.30 -24.10 -21.76
CA LYS A 306 -22.58 -25.50 -22.09
C LYS A 306 -22.07 -26.47 -21.00
N GLN A 307 -20.86 -26.22 -20.48
CA GLN A 307 -20.26 -27.04 -19.42
C GLN A 307 -20.98 -26.93 -18.08
N ILE A 308 -21.45 -25.74 -17.73
CA ILE A 308 -22.16 -25.51 -16.48
C ILE A 308 -23.57 -26.10 -16.58
N LYS A 309 -24.24 -25.93 -17.73
CA LYS A 309 -25.56 -26.52 -17.98
C LYS A 309 -25.54 -28.06 -17.91
N SER A 310 -24.45 -28.73 -18.30
CA SER A 310 -24.35 -30.19 -18.18
C SER A 310 -24.13 -30.70 -16.75
N LYS A 311 -23.88 -29.79 -15.80
CA LYS A 311 -23.50 -30.10 -14.42
C LYS A 311 -24.43 -29.45 -13.38
N LEU A 312 -25.42 -28.68 -13.82
CA LEU A 312 -26.55 -28.27 -12.99
C LEU A 312 -27.60 -29.37 -13.02
#